data_AF-A0A938JBJ0-F1
#
_entry.id   AF-A0A938JBJ0-F1
#
_cell.length_a   1.000
_cell.length_b   1.000
_cell.length_c   1.000
_cell.angle_alpha   90.00
_cell.angle_beta   90.00
_cell.angle_gamma   90.00
#
_symmetry.space_group_name_H-M   'P 1'
#
loop_
_entity.id
_entity.type
_entity.pdbx_description
1 polymer ?
#
loop_
_entity_poly.entity_id
_entity_poly.type
_entity_poly.pdbx_seq_one_letter_code
_entity_poly.pdbx_strand_id
1 'polypeptide(L)'
;QVRDHPRIAVLEHTTMRGLRVAAGRVVGILTDRGEIGARATLLATGGSTALWSRTTNPPTSVGDGITAAYLAGAAVADLELTQFHPTALRGTSTLLSEALRGDGALLLDDEGERFTDELAPRDVVARAIAGRGGALLDLRTVDRGRFPTLMDAIRRHGFDPDREPVPVSPAAHYSVGGIVTDLDGRTELGGLFAAGECAATGVHGANRLASNSLLECLVFGRRAAIAAQEEPGVPAAPAAVAHVADDRVTDELRLAMWDRCGLFRDAEGLQELATAPHLLARLVAASALRREESRGCHFRVDFPAENPAYAGHVVLRRDAAPELEPWA
;
A
#
# COMPACT_ATOMS: atom_id res chain seq x y z
N GLN A 1 -16.81 22.56 2.58
CA GLN A 1 -15.55 23.00 1.95
C GLN A 1 -14.47 23.05 3.02
N VAL A 2 -13.48 22.15 3.00
CA VAL A 2 -12.36 22.17 3.98
C VAL A 2 -11.54 23.46 3.85
N ARG A 3 -11.37 23.95 2.61
CA ARG A 3 -10.61 25.18 2.28
C ARG A 3 -11.19 26.45 2.90
N ASP A 4 -12.50 26.49 3.12
CA ASP A 4 -13.18 27.68 3.62
C ASP A 4 -13.36 27.67 5.14
N HIS A 5 -12.85 26.64 5.82
CA HIS A 5 -12.97 26.54 7.26
C HIS A 5 -11.90 27.41 7.95
N PRO A 6 -12.28 28.37 8.83
CA PRO A 6 -11.36 29.40 9.35
C PRO A 6 -10.25 28.88 10.26
N ARG A 7 -10.32 27.60 10.66
CA ARG A 7 -9.32 26.93 11.51
C ARG A 7 -8.49 25.88 10.76
N ILE A 8 -8.61 25.79 9.44
CA ILE A 8 -7.84 24.84 8.62
C ILE A 8 -7.02 25.65 7.61
N ALA A 9 -5.70 25.55 7.70
CA ALA A 9 -4.79 26.03 6.67
C ALA A 9 -4.47 24.88 5.71
N VAL A 10 -4.70 25.09 4.40
CA VAL A 10 -4.38 24.13 3.35
C VAL A 10 -3.16 24.62 2.59
N LEU A 11 -2.07 23.87 2.65
CA LEU A 11 -0.82 24.15 1.93
C LEU A 11 -0.64 23.15 0.79
N GLU A 12 -1.19 23.46 -0.38
CA GLU A 12 -0.99 22.65 -1.58
C GLU A 12 0.43 22.82 -2.15
N HIS A 13 0.87 21.85 -2.97
CA HIS A 13 2.21 21.89 -3.60
C HIS A 13 3.34 22.14 -2.59
N THR A 14 3.23 21.49 -1.43
CA THR A 14 4.18 21.55 -0.33
C THR A 14 4.57 20.12 0.02
N THR A 15 5.85 19.81 -0.17
CA THR A 15 6.37 18.45 -0.04
C THR A 15 7.04 18.27 1.31
N MET A 16 6.64 17.26 2.08
CA MET A 16 7.36 16.89 3.29
C MET A 16 8.75 16.34 2.92
N ARG A 17 9.80 16.84 3.59
CA ARG A 17 11.19 16.40 3.43
C ARG A 17 11.74 15.67 4.64
N GLY A 18 11.00 15.66 5.74
CA GLY A 18 11.39 14.92 6.95
C GLY A 18 10.50 15.23 8.15
N LEU A 19 10.64 14.42 9.19
CA LEU A 19 10.01 14.64 10.49
C LEU A 19 11.00 15.36 11.43
N ARG A 20 10.51 16.32 12.20
CA ARG A 20 11.29 17.02 13.23
C ARG A 20 11.10 16.29 14.54
N VAL A 21 12.20 15.84 15.16
CA VAL A 21 12.21 15.04 16.39
C VAL A 21 12.98 15.77 17.48
N ALA A 22 12.36 15.97 18.64
CA ALA A 22 12.99 16.56 19.82
C ALA A 22 12.62 15.75 21.06
N ALA A 23 13.61 15.42 21.90
CA ALA A 23 13.42 14.63 23.12
C ALA A 23 12.61 13.33 22.90
N GLY A 24 12.90 12.59 21.81
CA GLY A 24 12.24 11.33 21.48
C GLY A 24 10.79 11.47 21.00
N ARG A 25 10.36 12.67 20.58
CA ARG A 25 8.99 12.95 20.12
C ARG A 25 9.00 13.72 18.81
N VAL A 26 8.01 13.48 17.96
CA VAL A 26 7.80 14.30 16.76
C VAL A 26 7.17 15.63 17.14
N VAL A 27 7.78 16.72 16.70
CA VAL A 27 7.42 18.11 17.01
C VAL A 27 7.05 18.92 15.76
N GLY A 28 6.77 18.22 14.65
CA GLY A 28 6.38 18.80 13.37
C GLY A 28 7.13 18.20 12.19
N ILE A 29 7.14 18.93 11.08
CA ILE A 29 7.71 18.47 9.80
C ILE A 29 8.65 19.51 9.21
N LEU A 30 9.63 19.04 8.44
CA LEU A 30 10.36 19.86 7.47
C LEU A 30 9.66 19.72 6.12
N THR A 31 9.43 20.84 5.44
CA THR A 31 8.92 20.87 4.06
C THR A 31 9.92 21.54 3.13
N ASP A 32 9.68 21.46 1.82
CA ASP A 32 10.38 22.25 0.80
C ASP A 32 10.20 23.77 0.94
N ARG A 33 9.26 24.22 1.78
CA ARG A 33 8.98 25.65 2.05
C ARG A 33 9.40 26.10 3.45
N GLY A 34 9.98 25.21 4.25
CA GLY A 34 10.42 25.50 5.62
C GLY A 34 9.81 24.57 6.66
N GLU A 35 10.04 24.89 7.92
CA GLU A 35 9.62 24.09 9.06
C GLU A 35 8.20 24.43 9.51
N ILE A 36 7.42 23.40 9.84
CA ILE A 36 6.09 23.54 10.45
C ILE A 36 6.13 22.82 11.80
N GLY A 37 6.02 23.58 12.89
CA GLY A 37 5.94 23.03 14.24
C GLY A 37 4.54 22.58 14.60
N ALA A 38 4.41 21.45 15.28
CA ALA A 38 3.14 20.95 15.77
C ALA A 38 3.32 20.12 17.04
N ARG A 39 2.33 20.16 17.95
CA ARG A 39 2.28 19.27 19.11
C ARG A 39 1.94 17.81 18.74
N ALA A 40 1.25 17.65 17.62
CA ALA A 40 0.81 16.37 17.07
C ALA A 40 0.91 16.44 15.54
N THR A 41 1.49 15.41 14.93
CA THR A 41 1.67 15.26 13.48
C THR A 41 0.97 13.98 13.04
N LEU A 42 -0.04 14.09 12.18
CA LEU A 42 -0.73 12.95 11.59
C LEU A 42 -0.26 12.73 10.14
N LEU A 43 0.29 11.56 9.86
CA LEU A 43 0.58 11.10 8.51
C LEU A 43 -0.65 10.40 7.92
N ALA A 44 -1.10 10.89 6.78
CA ALA A 44 -2.17 10.30 5.97
C ALA A 44 -1.74 10.30 4.49
N THR A 45 -0.55 9.75 4.24
CA THR A 45 0.23 9.96 3.00
C THR A 45 -0.05 8.97 1.88
N GLY A 46 -0.94 7.99 2.13
CA GLY A 46 -1.20 6.89 1.19
C GLY A 46 -0.12 5.79 1.26
N GLY A 47 -0.24 4.80 0.38
CA GLY A 47 0.64 3.65 0.34
C GLY A 47 1.94 3.84 -0.46
N SER A 48 2.52 2.72 -0.88
CA SER A 48 3.80 2.64 -1.59
C SER A 48 3.73 1.83 -2.89
N THR A 49 2.53 1.50 -3.38
CA THR A 49 2.38 0.57 -4.53
C THR A 49 2.86 1.15 -5.86
N ALA A 50 3.17 2.44 -5.95
CA ALA A 50 3.82 3.02 -7.14
C ALA A 50 5.33 2.69 -7.24
N LEU A 51 5.86 1.96 -6.27
CA LEU A 51 7.16 1.29 -6.38
C LEU A 51 7.13 0.10 -7.36
N TRP A 52 5.97 -0.42 -7.74
CA TRP A 52 5.84 -1.48 -8.74
C TRP A 52 5.53 -0.91 -10.12
N SER A 53 6.08 -1.53 -11.18
CA SER A 53 5.90 -1.09 -12.57
C SER A 53 4.45 -1.04 -13.02
N ARG A 54 3.61 -1.96 -12.50
CA ARG A 54 2.18 -2.02 -12.80
C ARG A 54 1.40 -1.76 -11.53
N THR A 55 0.84 -0.56 -11.43
CA THR A 55 0.05 -0.10 -10.28
C THR A 55 -1.24 0.57 -10.73
N THR A 56 -2.26 0.51 -9.89
CA THR A 56 -3.48 1.33 -10.05
C THR A 56 -3.39 2.67 -9.34
N ASN A 57 -2.29 2.93 -8.64
CA ASN A 57 -2.10 4.14 -7.84
C ASN A 57 -1.46 5.26 -8.65
N PRO A 58 -1.63 6.52 -8.22
CA PRO A 58 -0.88 7.63 -8.78
C PRO A 58 0.63 7.40 -8.68
N PRO A 59 1.44 7.93 -9.61
CA PRO A 59 2.90 7.75 -9.60
C PRO A 59 3.60 8.25 -8.33
N THR A 60 2.94 9.09 -7.53
CA THR A 60 3.44 9.67 -6.28
C THR A 60 3.19 8.79 -5.05
N SER A 61 2.50 7.65 -5.18
CA SER A 61 2.21 6.73 -4.06
C SER A 61 3.42 5.84 -3.77
N VAL A 62 4.51 6.46 -3.29
CA VAL A 62 5.85 5.84 -3.15
C VAL A 62 6.28 5.65 -1.69
N GLY A 63 5.39 5.90 -0.72
CA GLY A 63 5.61 5.62 0.69
C GLY A 63 6.53 6.60 1.43
N ASP A 64 6.50 7.89 1.06
CA ASP A 64 7.30 8.93 1.71
C ASP A 64 7.02 9.03 3.23
N GLY A 65 5.75 8.94 3.63
CA GLY A 65 5.38 8.97 5.05
C GLY A 65 5.86 7.76 5.82
N ILE A 66 5.79 6.57 5.23
CA ILE A 66 6.31 5.32 5.81
C ILE A 66 7.82 5.45 6.03
N THR A 67 8.53 5.93 5.00
CA THR A 67 9.98 6.15 5.04
C THR A 67 10.37 7.19 6.10
N ALA A 68 9.64 8.31 6.16
CA ALA A 68 9.89 9.38 7.13
C ALA A 68 9.70 8.91 8.58
N ALA A 69 8.63 8.15 8.84
CA ALA A 69 8.35 7.59 10.16
C ALA A 69 9.44 6.60 10.59
N TYR A 70 9.83 5.67 9.70
CA TYR A 70 10.91 4.72 9.96
C TYR A 70 12.24 5.42 10.28
N LEU A 71 12.63 6.43 9.49
CA LEU A 71 13.86 7.19 9.70
C LEU A 71 13.83 8.01 10.99
N ALA A 72 12.65 8.50 11.40
CA ALA A 72 12.44 9.17 12.68
C ALA A 72 12.51 8.22 13.88
N GLY A 73 12.45 6.91 13.65
CA GLY A 73 12.54 5.87 14.66
C GLY A 73 11.21 5.21 15.02
N ALA A 74 10.15 5.39 14.23
CA ALA A 74 8.90 4.66 14.41
C ALA A 74 8.99 3.27 13.76
N ALA A 75 8.41 2.27 14.40
CA ALA A 75 8.22 0.95 13.81
C ALA A 75 7.31 1.01 12.57
N VAL A 76 7.66 0.19 11.58
CA VAL A 76 6.82 -0.14 10.42
C VAL A 76 6.60 -1.64 10.40
N ALA A 77 5.46 -2.10 9.89
CA ALA A 77 5.15 -3.52 9.87
C ALA A 77 4.56 -3.96 8.53
N ASP A 78 4.71 -5.25 8.25
CA ASP A 78 4.03 -5.98 7.18
C ASP A 78 4.24 -5.38 5.78
N LEU A 79 5.39 -4.76 5.55
CA LEU A 79 5.69 -4.08 4.29
C LEU A 79 5.68 -5.04 3.08
N GLU A 80 5.84 -6.35 3.32
CA GLU A 80 5.71 -7.40 2.34
C GLU A 80 4.25 -7.66 1.91
N LEU A 81 3.26 -7.23 2.69
CA LEU A 81 1.85 -7.43 2.42
C LEU A 81 1.33 -6.33 1.48
N THR A 82 1.68 -6.46 0.21
CA THR A 82 1.14 -5.64 -0.89
C THR A 82 0.05 -6.41 -1.64
N GLN A 83 -1.17 -5.87 -1.65
CA GLN A 83 -2.30 -6.46 -2.36
C GLN A 83 -2.25 -6.08 -3.85
N PHE A 84 -2.34 -7.09 -4.71
CA PHE A 84 -2.50 -6.94 -6.16
C PHE A 84 -3.98 -7.10 -6.52
N HIS A 85 -4.54 -6.15 -7.24
CA HIS A 85 -5.88 -6.28 -7.79
C HIS A 85 -5.83 -7.14 -9.07
N PRO A 86 -6.70 -8.14 -9.24
CA PRO A 86 -6.64 -9.06 -10.38
C PRO A 86 -6.96 -8.38 -11.72
N THR A 87 -7.90 -7.45 -11.74
CA THR A 87 -8.47 -6.87 -12.96
C THR A 87 -8.16 -5.37 -13.09
N ALA A 88 -6.95 -5.04 -13.52
CA ALA A 88 -6.67 -3.72 -14.11
C ALA A 88 -6.66 -3.85 -15.63
N LEU A 89 -7.16 -2.85 -16.33
CA LEU A 89 -7.11 -2.81 -17.79
C LEU A 89 -5.64 -2.84 -18.24
N ARG A 90 -5.29 -3.84 -19.05
CA ARG A 90 -3.90 -4.14 -19.43
C ARG A 90 -3.22 -2.92 -20.03
N GLY A 91 -1.99 -2.64 -19.58
CA GLY A 91 -1.20 -1.48 -20.01
C GLY A 91 -1.60 -0.14 -19.41
N THR A 92 -2.55 -0.11 -18.46
CA THR A 92 -3.02 1.12 -17.83
C THR A 92 -3.10 0.98 -16.30
N SER A 93 -3.33 2.09 -15.59
CA SER A 93 -3.68 2.10 -14.16
C SER A 93 -5.19 2.03 -13.91
N THR A 94 -6.01 1.83 -14.97
CA THR A 94 -7.48 1.82 -14.86
C THR A 94 -7.93 0.52 -14.20
N LEU A 95 -8.38 0.64 -12.95
CA LEU A 95 -8.96 -0.43 -12.17
C LEU A 95 -10.35 -0.81 -12.70
N LEU A 96 -10.58 -2.09 -12.99
CA LEU A 96 -11.91 -2.63 -13.25
C LEU A 96 -12.42 -3.29 -11.98
N SER A 97 -13.49 -2.72 -11.38
CA SER A 97 -13.97 -3.09 -10.05
C SER A 97 -14.20 -4.59 -9.88
N GLU A 98 -13.83 -5.12 -8.71
CA GLU A 98 -14.18 -6.48 -8.27
C GLU A 98 -15.68 -6.77 -8.34
N ALA A 99 -16.52 -5.74 -8.19
CA ALA A 99 -17.96 -5.88 -8.34
C ALA A 99 -18.36 -6.46 -9.71
N LEU A 100 -17.57 -6.26 -10.77
CA LEU A 100 -17.84 -6.85 -12.09
C LEU A 100 -17.76 -8.39 -12.04
N ARG A 101 -16.76 -8.95 -11.36
CA ARG A 101 -16.65 -10.41 -11.13
C ARG A 101 -17.80 -10.91 -10.26
N GLY A 102 -18.14 -10.16 -9.20
CA GLY A 102 -19.30 -10.44 -8.36
C GLY A 102 -20.64 -10.40 -9.11
N ASP A 103 -20.71 -9.66 -10.21
CA ASP A 103 -21.89 -9.52 -11.07
C ASP A 103 -21.88 -10.48 -12.27
N GLY A 104 -20.98 -11.47 -12.27
CA GLY A 104 -20.95 -12.55 -13.26
C GLY A 104 -20.03 -12.32 -14.46
N ALA A 105 -19.11 -11.35 -14.40
CA ALA A 105 -18.03 -11.26 -15.38
C ALA A 105 -17.16 -12.53 -15.32
N LEU A 106 -16.73 -13.02 -16.49
CA LEU A 106 -15.91 -14.23 -16.59
C LEU A 106 -14.46 -13.89 -16.93
N LEU A 107 -13.52 -14.64 -16.38
CA LEU A 107 -12.11 -14.57 -16.76
C LEU A 107 -11.79 -15.68 -17.75
N LEU A 108 -11.43 -15.27 -18.96
CA LEU A 108 -11.09 -16.13 -20.09
C LEU A 108 -9.59 -16.06 -20.40
N ASP A 109 -9.02 -17.17 -20.84
CA ASP A 109 -7.67 -17.20 -21.42
C ASP A 109 -7.65 -16.75 -22.89
N ASP A 110 -6.49 -16.85 -23.54
CA ASP A 110 -6.31 -16.41 -24.93
C ASP A 110 -7.06 -17.31 -25.92
N GLU A 111 -7.44 -18.52 -25.51
CA GLU A 111 -8.29 -19.45 -26.25
C GLU A 111 -9.80 -19.18 -26.03
N GLY A 112 -10.15 -18.29 -25.09
CA GLY A 112 -11.54 -17.96 -24.76
C GLY A 112 -12.17 -18.88 -23.72
N GLU A 113 -11.38 -19.70 -23.03
CA GLU A 113 -11.85 -20.67 -22.05
C GLU A 113 -11.77 -20.13 -20.62
N ARG A 114 -12.78 -20.45 -19.80
CA ARG A 114 -12.82 -20.07 -18.39
C ARG A 114 -11.81 -20.90 -17.60
N PHE A 115 -10.95 -20.25 -16.81
CA PHE A 115 -9.83 -20.94 -16.14
C PHE A 115 -9.75 -20.76 -14.61
N THR A 116 -10.58 -19.92 -14.00
CA THR A 116 -10.55 -19.66 -12.56
C THR A 116 -11.95 -19.43 -12.00
N ASP A 117 -12.11 -19.59 -10.69
CA ASP A 117 -13.26 -19.08 -9.96
C ASP A 117 -13.07 -17.57 -9.72
N GLU A 118 -13.93 -16.74 -10.30
CA GLU A 118 -13.89 -15.29 -10.21
C GLU A 118 -14.25 -14.76 -8.82
N LEU A 119 -14.88 -15.60 -7.97
CA LEU A 119 -15.26 -15.28 -6.60
C LEU A 119 -14.22 -15.75 -5.57
N ALA A 120 -13.15 -16.41 -6.00
CA ALA A 120 -12.02 -16.75 -5.14
C ALA A 120 -11.34 -15.48 -4.57
N PRO A 121 -10.57 -15.60 -3.46
CA PRO A 121 -9.82 -14.47 -2.91
C PRO A 121 -8.96 -13.77 -3.96
N ARG A 122 -8.82 -12.43 -3.83
CA ARG A 122 -8.13 -11.58 -4.81
C ARG A 122 -6.74 -12.07 -5.18
N ASP A 123 -5.98 -12.49 -4.18
CA ASP A 123 -4.61 -12.96 -4.35
C ASP A 123 -4.57 -14.26 -5.18
N VAL A 124 -5.54 -15.16 -5.00
CA VAL A 124 -5.70 -16.37 -5.80
C VAL A 124 -6.01 -16.04 -7.25
N VAL A 125 -7.02 -15.20 -7.49
CA VAL A 125 -7.41 -14.78 -8.85
C VAL A 125 -6.26 -14.03 -9.53
N ALA A 126 -5.58 -13.14 -8.81
CA ALA A 126 -4.47 -12.36 -9.35
C ALA A 126 -3.29 -13.26 -9.73
N ARG A 127 -2.93 -14.27 -8.92
CA ARG A 127 -1.90 -15.26 -9.28
C ARG A 127 -2.33 -16.13 -10.47
N ALA A 128 -3.59 -16.55 -10.54
CA ALA A 128 -4.10 -17.33 -11.67
C ALA A 128 -3.99 -16.58 -13.00
N ILE A 129 -4.35 -15.29 -13.01
CA ILE A 129 -4.18 -14.41 -14.17
C ILE A 129 -2.68 -14.21 -14.48
N ALA A 130 -1.85 -13.94 -13.46
CA ALA A 130 -0.42 -13.70 -13.66
C ALA A 130 0.32 -14.92 -14.24
N GLY A 131 -0.02 -16.13 -13.79
CA GLY A 131 0.56 -17.38 -14.30
C GLY A 131 0.27 -17.65 -15.78
N ARG A 132 -0.71 -16.95 -16.37
CA ARG A 132 -1.04 -17.00 -17.80
C ARG A 132 -0.52 -15.79 -18.59
N GLY A 133 0.20 -14.86 -17.94
CA GLY A 133 0.63 -13.61 -18.56
C GLY A 133 -0.49 -12.57 -18.72
N GLY A 134 -1.68 -12.84 -18.15
CA GLY A 134 -2.86 -11.98 -18.14
C GLY A 134 -4.13 -12.75 -18.53
N ALA A 135 -5.23 -12.03 -18.75
CA ALA A 135 -6.52 -12.64 -19.08
C ALA A 135 -7.39 -11.68 -19.90
N LEU A 136 -8.53 -12.19 -20.37
CA LEU A 136 -9.63 -11.42 -20.91
C LEU A 136 -10.79 -11.42 -19.91
N LEU A 137 -11.35 -10.25 -19.62
CA LEU A 137 -12.52 -10.09 -18.77
C LEU A 137 -13.77 -9.94 -19.66
N ASP A 138 -14.59 -10.98 -19.69
CA ASP A 138 -15.86 -10.96 -20.42
C ASP A 138 -16.95 -10.29 -19.57
N LEU A 139 -17.47 -9.18 -20.09
CA LEU A 139 -18.50 -8.36 -19.43
C LEU A 139 -19.88 -8.53 -20.07
N ARG A 140 -20.03 -9.40 -21.07
CA ARG A 140 -21.28 -9.52 -21.85
C ARG A 140 -22.44 -10.07 -21.02
N THR A 141 -22.15 -10.79 -19.94
CA THR A 141 -23.12 -11.34 -18.97
C THR A 141 -23.48 -10.38 -17.83
N VAL A 142 -22.73 -9.29 -17.67
CA VAL A 142 -22.88 -8.32 -16.57
C VAL A 142 -23.99 -7.32 -16.88
N ASP A 143 -24.76 -6.88 -15.87
CA ASP A 143 -25.63 -5.70 -16.01
C ASP A 143 -24.78 -4.42 -16.01
N ARG A 144 -24.28 -4.10 -17.19
CA ARG A 144 -23.37 -2.96 -17.41
C ARG A 144 -24.03 -1.61 -17.13
N GLY A 145 -25.37 -1.54 -17.07
CA GLY A 145 -26.10 -0.34 -16.66
C GLY A 145 -25.82 0.10 -15.22
N ARG A 146 -25.35 -0.82 -14.37
CA ARG A 146 -24.94 -0.54 -12.98
C ARG A 146 -23.54 0.07 -12.88
N PHE A 147 -22.75 0.03 -13.96
CA PHE A 147 -21.35 0.44 -13.97
C PHE A 147 -21.02 1.49 -15.05
N PRO A 148 -21.84 2.55 -15.25
CA PRO A 148 -21.70 3.45 -16.40
C PRO A 148 -20.31 4.10 -16.48
N THR A 149 -19.77 4.56 -15.34
CA THR A 149 -18.43 5.15 -15.28
C THR A 149 -17.31 4.18 -15.68
N LEU A 150 -17.44 2.90 -15.34
CA LEU A 150 -16.45 1.88 -15.75
C LEU A 150 -16.58 1.57 -17.24
N MET A 151 -17.80 1.45 -17.75
CA MET A 151 -18.02 1.21 -19.18
C MET A 151 -17.47 2.36 -20.03
N ASP A 152 -17.68 3.61 -19.59
CA ASP A 152 -17.10 4.78 -20.26
C ASP A 152 -15.58 4.80 -20.17
N ALA A 153 -14.99 4.39 -19.04
CA ALA A 153 -13.55 4.25 -18.90
C ALA A 153 -12.99 3.20 -19.88
N ILE A 154 -13.61 2.03 -19.98
CA ILE A 154 -13.22 0.96 -20.93
C ILE A 154 -13.29 1.47 -22.37
N ARG A 155 -14.40 2.12 -22.75
CA ARG A 155 -14.58 2.67 -24.12
C ARG A 155 -13.58 3.76 -24.48
N ARG A 156 -13.17 4.61 -23.53
CA ARG A 156 -12.12 5.61 -23.74
C ARG A 156 -10.75 5.01 -24.06
N HIS A 157 -10.52 3.76 -23.64
CA HIS A 157 -9.31 3.01 -23.98
C HIS A 157 -9.47 2.19 -25.29
N GLY A 158 -10.57 2.36 -26.01
CA GLY A 158 -10.79 1.76 -27.32
C GLY A 158 -11.41 0.37 -27.31
N PHE A 159 -11.85 -0.14 -26.16
CA PHE A 159 -12.49 -1.44 -26.05
C PHE A 159 -14.02 -1.31 -26.06
N ASP A 160 -14.70 -2.23 -26.75
CA ASP A 160 -16.15 -2.30 -26.75
C ASP A 160 -16.65 -3.50 -25.91
N PRO A 161 -17.03 -3.28 -24.63
CA PRO A 161 -17.48 -4.36 -23.77
C PRO A 161 -18.84 -4.95 -24.19
N ASP A 162 -19.52 -4.37 -25.21
CA ASP A 162 -20.71 -4.96 -25.84
C ASP A 162 -20.36 -6.13 -26.76
N ARG A 163 -19.14 -6.13 -27.32
CA ARG A 163 -18.79 -7.00 -28.44
C ARG A 163 -17.68 -7.98 -28.11
N GLU A 164 -16.73 -7.56 -27.29
CA GLU A 164 -15.52 -8.34 -27.02
C GLU A 164 -15.12 -8.32 -25.54
N PRO A 165 -14.49 -9.41 -25.06
CA PRO A 165 -13.81 -9.41 -23.77
C PRO A 165 -12.69 -8.37 -23.69
N VAL A 166 -12.48 -7.81 -22.50
CA VAL A 166 -11.53 -6.70 -22.27
C VAL A 166 -10.22 -7.24 -21.70
N PRO A 167 -9.03 -6.88 -22.24
CA PRO A 167 -7.77 -7.40 -21.72
C PRO A 167 -7.45 -6.85 -20.34
N VAL A 168 -7.23 -7.74 -19.39
CA VAL A 168 -6.91 -7.42 -18.00
C VAL A 168 -5.62 -8.09 -17.55
N SER A 169 -5.02 -7.51 -16.53
CA SER A 169 -3.83 -8.07 -15.90
C SER A 169 -3.69 -7.53 -14.47
N PRO A 170 -3.03 -8.25 -13.54
CA PRO A 170 -3.01 -7.85 -12.13
C PRO A 170 -2.16 -6.60 -11.93
N ALA A 171 -2.47 -5.75 -10.97
CA ALA A 171 -1.66 -4.56 -10.68
C ALA A 171 -1.56 -4.34 -9.17
N ALA A 172 -0.41 -3.84 -8.69
CA ALA A 172 -0.24 -3.45 -7.30
C ALA A 172 -1.27 -2.36 -6.95
N HIS A 173 -2.00 -2.55 -5.85
CA HIS A 173 -3.22 -1.79 -5.61
C HIS A 173 -3.32 -1.19 -4.21
N TYR A 174 -2.93 -1.93 -3.18
CA TYR A 174 -3.05 -1.45 -1.80
C TYR A 174 -1.91 -1.98 -0.93
N SER A 175 -1.39 -1.12 -0.06
CA SER A 175 -0.36 -1.43 0.93
C SER A 175 -1.05 -1.82 2.23
N VAL A 176 -0.93 -3.08 2.64
CA VAL A 176 -1.53 -3.55 3.91
C VAL A 176 -0.64 -3.19 5.09
N GLY A 177 0.67 -3.33 4.92
CA GLY A 177 1.66 -2.83 5.86
C GLY A 177 1.90 -1.33 5.75
N GLY A 178 2.60 -0.79 6.74
CA GLY A 178 2.82 0.64 6.92
C GLY A 178 3.38 0.96 8.30
N ILE A 179 3.11 2.18 8.77
CA ILE A 179 3.55 2.69 10.08
C ILE A 179 2.74 2.01 11.18
N VAL A 180 3.39 1.39 12.15
CA VAL A 180 2.70 0.72 13.26
C VAL A 180 1.94 1.76 14.08
N THR A 181 0.64 1.49 14.30
CA THR A 181 -0.19 2.30 15.19
C THR A 181 -1.05 1.46 16.10
N ASP A 182 -1.44 2.03 17.25
CA ASP A 182 -2.58 1.52 18.01
C ASP A 182 -3.92 1.78 17.28
N LEU A 183 -5.03 1.36 17.90
CA LEU A 183 -6.38 1.53 17.32
C LEU A 183 -6.89 2.97 17.32
N ASP A 184 -6.14 3.90 17.91
CA ASP A 184 -6.39 5.33 17.90
C ASP A 184 -5.43 6.08 16.95
N GLY A 185 -4.55 5.37 16.25
CA GLY A 185 -3.60 5.94 15.29
C GLY A 185 -2.31 6.48 15.92
N ARG A 186 -2.04 6.24 17.21
CA ARG A 186 -0.77 6.62 17.86
C ARG A 186 0.34 5.68 17.44
N THR A 187 1.50 6.23 17.09
CA THR A 187 2.72 5.44 16.89
C THR A 187 3.49 5.28 18.21
N GLU A 188 4.54 4.46 18.23
CA GLU A 188 5.47 4.39 19.38
C GLU A 188 6.25 5.70 19.62
N LEU A 189 6.34 6.57 18.60
CA LEU A 189 6.89 7.91 18.74
C LEU A 189 5.80 8.90 19.17
N GLY A 190 5.94 9.42 20.39
CA GLY A 190 5.02 10.43 20.91
C GLY A 190 4.94 11.66 19.99
N GLY A 191 3.74 12.20 19.81
CA GLY A 191 3.48 13.31 18.88
C GLY A 191 3.37 12.91 17.40
N LEU A 192 3.59 11.63 17.05
CA LEU A 192 3.38 11.09 15.71
C LEU A 192 2.18 10.14 15.67
N PHE A 193 1.32 10.36 14.68
CA PHE A 193 0.15 9.56 14.38
C PHE A 193 0.20 9.13 12.91
N ALA A 194 -0.47 8.03 12.58
CA ALA A 194 -0.72 7.63 11.19
C ALA A 194 -2.15 7.12 11.02
N ALA A 195 -2.73 7.36 9.84
CA ALA A 195 -4.05 6.84 9.48
C ALA A 195 -4.18 6.61 7.96
N GLY A 196 -5.13 5.75 7.58
CA GLY A 196 -5.30 5.31 6.20
C GLY A 196 -4.19 4.37 5.75
N GLU A 197 -3.99 4.25 4.44
CA GLU A 197 -3.10 3.24 3.82
C GLU A 197 -1.61 3.35 4.23
N CYS A 198 -1.17 4.48 4.80
CA CYS A 198 0.20 4.57 5.32
C CYS A 198 0.39 3.90 6.69
N ALA A 199 -0.68 3.45 7.35
CA ALA A 199 -0.65 2.88 8.69
C ALA A 199 -0.85 1.35 8.65
N ALA A 200 -0.12 0.63 9.51
CA ALA A 200 -0.34 -0.76 9.85
C ALA A 200 -1.10 -0.83 11.17
N THR A 201 -2.44 -0.87 11.07
CA THR A 201 -3.36 -0.95 12.22
C THR A 201 -3.66 -2.39 12.66
N GLY A 202 -3.25 -3.38 11.85
CA GLY A 202 -3.54 -4.81 12.04
C GLY A 202 -4.91 -5.27 11.54
N VAL A 203 -5.86 -4.37 11.25
CA VAL A 203 -7.26 -4.74 10.94
C VAL A 203 -7.47 -5.49 9.63
N HIS A 204 -6.48 -5.44 8.72
CA HIS A 204 -6.55 -6.09 7.41
C HIS A 204 -5.86 -7.46 7.37
N GLY A 205 -5.15 -7.85 8.43
CA GLY A 205 -4.35 -9.07 8.46
C GLY A 205 -3.41 -9.16 7.25
N ALA A 206 -3.36 -10.32 6.60
CA ALA A 206 -2.52 -10.54 5.42
C ALA A 206 -3.20 -10.24 4.07
N ASN A 207 -4.49 -9.85 4.07
CA ASN A 207 -5.24 -9.58 2.85
C ASN A 207 -6.46 -8.69 3.14
N ARG A 208 -6.39 -7.44 2.69
CA ARG A 208 -7.45 -6.45 2.89
C ARG A 208 -8.75 -6.86 2.18
N LEU A 209 -9.86 -6.84 2.91
CA LEU A 209 -11.18 -6.99 2.30
C LEU A 209 -11.55 -5.79 1.41
N ALA A 210 -12.35 -6.07 0.39
CA ALA A 210 -12.92 -5.05 -0.49
C ALA A 210 -13.63 -3.95 0.31
N SER A 211 -13.59 -2.71 -0.20
CA SER A 211 -14.29 -1.55 0.37
C SER A 211 -13.85 -1.07 1.76
N ASN A 212 -12.97 -1.79 2.46
CA ASN A 212 -12.51 -1.39 3.80
C ASN A 212 -11.50 -0.23 3.82
N SER A 213 -10.83 0.09 2.70
CA SER A 213 -9.77 1.11 2.67
C SER A 213 -10.29 2.53 2.92
N LEU A 214 -11.43 2.91 2.34
CA LEU A 214 -12.03 4.22 2.60
C LEU A 214 -12.60 4.30 4.02
N LEU A 215 -13.14 3.19 4.53
CA LEU A 215 -13.62 3.11 5.91
C LEU A 215 -12.48 3.31 6.91
N GLU A 216 -11.31 2.70 6.65
CA GLU A 216 -10.10 2.92 7.45
C GLU A 216 -9.72 4.39 7.52
N CYS A 217 -9.66 5.08 6.37
CA CYS A 217 -9.35 6.52 6.33
C CYS A 217 -10.30 7.34 7.22
N LEU A 218 -11.62 7.06 7.16
CA LEU A 218 -12.62 7.79 7.93
C LEU A 218 -12.57 7.47 9.43
N VAL A 219 -12.44 6.18 9.78
CA VAL A 219 -12.46 5.72 11.17
C VAL A 219 -11.18 6.13 11.89
N PHE A 220 -10.01 5.73 11.36
CA PHE A 220 -8.74 5.99 12.02
C PHE A 220 -8.32 7.45 11.91
N GLY A 221 -8.65 8.14 10.81
CA GLY A 221 -8.43 9.58 10.72
C GLY A 221 -9.19 10.36 11.80
N ARG A 222 -10.44 9.98 12.08
CA ARG A 222 -11.22 10.59 13.17
C ARG A 222 -10.66 10.25 14.55
N ARG A 223 -10.28 8.99 14.80
CA ARG A 223 -9.72 8.57 16.09
C ARG A 223 -8.40 9.26 16.37
N ALA A 224 -7.49 9.28 15.40
CA ALA A 224 -6.21 9.98 15.50
C ALA A 224 -6.40 11.47 15.77
N ALA A 225 -7.36 12.12 15.12
CA ALA A 225 -7.65 13.53 15.36
C ALA A 225 -8.19 13.81 16.78
N ILE A 226 -8.90 12.86 17.41
CA ILE A 226 -9.37 12.98 18.80
C ILE A 226 -8.20 12.74 19.76
N ALA A 227 -7.46 11.65 19.55
CA ALA A 227 -6.29 11.27 20.32
C ALA A 227 -5.19 12.36 20.32
N ALA A 228 -4.94 12.98 19.18
CA ALA A 228 -4.00 14.10 19.03
C ALA A 228 -4.38 15.34 19.87
N GLN A 229 -5.61 15.42 20.39
CA GLN A 229 -5.99 16.52 21.29
C GLN A 229 -5.35 16.40 22.67
N GLU A 230 -4.97 15.19 23.06
CA GLU A 230 -4.38 14.87 24.36
C GLU A 230 -2.85 15.02 24.36
N GLU A 231 -2.23 15.25 23.20
CA GLU A 231 -0.78 15.41 23.12
C GLU A 231 -0.30 16.61 23.94
N PRO A 232 0.76 16.44 24.75
CA PRO A 232 1.32 17.52 25.54
C PRO A 232 1.91 18.62 24.64
N GLY A 233 2.22 19.77 25.26
CA GLY A 233 2.90 20.86 24.56
C GLY A 233 4.23 20.43 23.94
N VAL A 234 4.67 21.17 22.92
CA VAL A 234 5.97 20.94 22.27
C VAL A 234 7.10 21.14 23.29
N PRO A 235 8.00 20.17 23.50
CA PRO A 235 9.11 20.31 24.43
C PRO A 235 10.05 21.44 23.97
N ALA A 236 10.58 22.20 24.95
CA ALA A 236 11.63 23.19 24.71
C ALA A 236 12.99 22.49 24.57
N ALA A 237 13.19 21.78 23.46
CA ALA A 237 14.44 21.08 23.14
C ALA A 237 14.82 21.30 21.67
N PRO A 238 16.12 21.29 21.32
CA PRO A 238 16.55 21.30 19.93
C PRO A 238 15.95 20.12 19.16
N ALA A 239 15.41 20.39 17.98
CA ALA A 239 14.86 19.37 17.11
C ALA A 239 15.91 18.95 16.06
N ALA A 240 16.12 17.64 15.92
CA ALA A 240 16.80 17.04 14.78
C ALA A 240 15.78 16.75 13.67
N VAL A 241 16.23 16.66 12.42
CA VAL A 241 15.36 16.30 11.28
C VAL A 241 15.72 14.91 10.79
N ALA A 242 14.74 14.01 10.77
CA ALA A 242 14.84 12.74 10.07
C ALA A 242 14.51 12.97 8.59
N HIS A 243 15.54 13.21 7.78
CA HIS A 243 15.40 13.52 6.36
C HIS A 243 14.95 12.30 5.55
N VAL A 244 13.91 12.47 4.74
CA VAL A 244 13.60 11.52 3.67
C VAL A 244 14.62 11.77 2.55
N ALA A 245 15.40 10.74 2.21
CA ALA A 245 16.33 10.80 1.10
C ALA A 245 15.58 11.04 -0.22
N ASP A 246 16.20 11.74 -1.16
CA ASP A 246 15.67 11.90 -2.52
C ASP A 246 16.01 10.65 -3.37
N ASP A 247 15.65 9.48 -2.85
CA ASP A 247 15.85 8.20 -3.52
C ASP A 247 14.93 8.16 -4.74
N ARG A 248 15.49 8.34 -5.93
CA ARG A 248 14.71 8.36 -7.16
C ARG A 248 14.05 7.00 -7.40
N VAL A 249 12.73 7.01 -7.56
CA VAL A 249 11.98 5.87 -8.09
C VAL A 249 12.22 5.81 -9.60
N THR A 250 13.04 4.87 -10.05
CA THR A 250 13.33 4.66 -11.47
C THR A 250 12.46 3.55 -12.07
N ASP A 251 12.41 3.48 -13.40
CA ASP A 251 11.70 2.40 -14.08
C ASP A 251 12.37 1.03 -13.84
N GLU A 252 13.71 1.00 -13.69
CA GLU A 252 14.46 -0.20 -13.32
C GLU A 252 14.07 -0.70 -11.92
N LEU A 253 13.95 0.21 -10.94
CA LEU A 253 13.47 -0.15 -9.61
C LEU A 253 12.05 -0.72 -9.68
N ARG A 254 11.19 -0.09 -10.48
CA ARG A 254 9.79 -0.52 -10.65
C ARG A 254 9.67 -1.90 -11.26
N LEU A 255 10.50 -2.20 -12.25
CA LEU A 255 10.60 -3.53 -12.85
C LEU A 255 11.16 -4.53 -11.84
N ALA A 256 12.23 -4.19 -11.12
CA ALA A 256 12.80 -5.06 -10.08
C ALA A 256 11.77 -5.38 -8.98
N MET A 257 11.01 -4.40 -8.49
CA MET A 257 9.94 -4.62 -7.51
C MET A 257 8.85 -5.55 -8.06
N TRP A 258 8.49 -5.40 -9.34
CA TRP A 258 7.52 -6.27 -10.01
C TRP A 258 8.01 -7.70 -10.17
N ASP A 259 9.25 -7.88 -10.64
CA ASP A 259 9.80 -9.19 -10.97
C ASP A 259 10.26 -9.95 -9.73
N ARG A 260 10.80 -9.25 -8.72
CA ARG A 260 11.42 -9.87 -7.54
C ARG A 260 10.57 -9.83 -6.27
N CYS A 261 9.63 -8.87 -6.17
CA CYS A 261 8.70 -8.76 -5.03
C CYS A 261 7.25 -8.55 -5.50
N GLY A 262 6.88 -9.23 -6.59
CA GLY A 262 5.53 -9.20 -7.15
C GLY A 262 4.58 -10.22 -6.51
N LEU A 263 3.75 -10.81 -7.37
CA LEU A 263 2.80 -11.87 -7.02
C LEU A 263 3.47 -13.20 -6.66
N PHE A 264 4.66 -13.44 -7.19
CA PHE A 264 5.49 -14.61 -6.95
C PHE A 264 6.85 -14.12 -6.46
N ARG A 265 7.37 -14.74 -5.40
CA ARG A 265 8.59 -14.30 -4.72
C ARG A 265 9.40 -15.52 -4.32
N ASP A 266 10.72 -15.40 -4.34
CA ASP A 266 11.66 -16.38 -3.81
C ASP A 266 12.78 -15.67 -3.05
N ALA A 267 13.57 -16.43 -2.29
CA ALA A 267 14.69 -15.86 -1.54
C ALA A 267 15.71 -15.12 -2.42
N GLU A 268 16.01 -15.64 -3.62
CA GLU A 268 17.01 -15.07 -4.53
C GLU A 268 16.61 -13.66 -4.99
N GLY A 269 15.42 -13.50 -5.56
CA GLY A 269 14.92 -12.20 -6.00
C GLY A 269 14.80 -11.19 -4.86
N LEU A 270 14.35 -11.65 -3.68
CA LEU A 270 14.24 -10.77 -2.52
C LEU A 270 15.62 -10.32 -1.99
N GLN A 271 16.64 -11.19 -2.05
CA GLN A 271 18.01 -10.83 -1.69
C GLN A 271 18.60 -9.78 -2.66
N GLU A 272 18.30 -9.88 -3.96
CA GLU A 272 18.67 -8.83 -4.91
C GLU A 272 18.07 -7.48 -4.52
N LEU A 273 16.75 -7.44 -4.22
CA LEU A 273 16.07 -6.21 -3.81
C LEU A 273 16.55 -5.66 -2.47
N ALA A 274 17.03 -6.50 -1.56
CA ALA A 274 17.60 -6.05 -0.29
C ALA A 274 18.84 -5.14 -0.48
N THR A 275 19.44 -5.14 -1.68
CA THR A 275 20.56 -4.26 -2.06
C THR A 275 20.14 -3.06 -2.93
N ALA A 276 18.84 -2.89 -3.21
CA ALA A 276 18.33 -1.81 -4.04
C ALA A 276 18.70 -0.43 -3.45
N PRO A 277 18.92 0.61 -4.29
CA PRO A 277 19.29 1.94 -3.82
C PRO A 277 18.17 2.61 -3.00
N HIS A 278 16.91 2.28 -3.28
CA HIS A 278 15.74 2.87 -2.63
C HIS A 278 15.46 2.24 -1.26
N LEU A 279 15.43 3.05 -0.19
CA LEU A 279 15.26 2.55 1.17
C LEU A 279 14.00 1.70 1.36
N LEU A 280 12.83 2.18 0.95
CA LEU A 280 11.59 1.44 1.17
C LEU A 280 11.57 0.10 0.42
N ALA A 281 12.24 -0.02 -0.72
CA ALA A 281 12.34 -1.29 -1.46
C ALA A 281 13.15 -2.31 -0.66
N ARG A 282 14.26 -1.88 -0.04
CA ARG A 282 15.05 -2.73 0.86
C ARG A 282 14.24 -3.17 2.08
N LEU A 283 13.44 -2.28 2.65
CA LEU A 283 12.59 -2.60 3.81
C LEU A 283 11.49 -3.61 3.44
N VAL A 284 10.83 -3.43 2.30
CA VAL A 284 9.86 -4.40 1.76
C VAL A 284 10.52 -5.77 1.55
N ALA A 285 11.72 -5.80 0.96
CA ALA A 285 12.46 -7.04 0.74
C ALA A 285 12.88 -7.71 2.06
N ALA A 286 13.38 -6.94 3.03
CA ALA A 286 13.75 -7.45 4.35
C ALA A 286 12.53 -8.04 5.09
N SER A 287 11.38 -7.36 5.00
CA SER A 287 10.11 -7.87 5.54
C SER A 287 9.70 -9.19 4.88
N ALA A 288 9.81 -9.26 3.55
CA ALA A 288 9.45 -10.44 2.77
C ALA A 288 10.40 -11.63 3.00
N LEU A 289 11.70 -11.38 3.18
CA LEU A 289 12.70 -12.41 3.52
C LEU A 289 12.45 -12.99 4.90
N ARG A 290 11.99 -12.17 5.84
CA ARG A 290 11.72 -12.61 7.22
C ARG A 290 10.55 -13.60 7.30
N ARG A 291 9.63 -13.59 6.32
CA ARG A 291 8.46 -14.47 6.24
C ARG A 291 8.71 -15.62 5.26
N GLU A 292 8.99 -16.81 5.80
CA GLU A 292 9.19 -18.05 5.01
C GLU A 292 7.91 -18.91 5.04
N GLU A 293 6.83 -18.31 4.55
CA GLU A 293 5.53 -18.95 4.33
C GLU A 293 4.80 -18.24 3.18
N SER A 294 3.63 -18.74 2.82
CA SER A 294 2.71 -18.03 1.94
C SER A 294 1.39 -17.79 2.66
N ARG A 295 1.01 -16.52 2.84
CA ARG A 295 -0.18 -16.08 3.57
C ARG A 295 -0.79 -14.85 2.89
N GLY A 296 -2.04 -14.96 2.47
CA GLY A 296 -2.76 -13.85 1.84
C GLY A 296 -2.02 -13.26 0.63
N CYS A 297 -1.71 -11.97 0.68
CA CYS A 297 -1.01 -11.27 -0.41
C CYS A 297 0.49 -11.58 -0.53
N HIS A 298 1.08 -12.26 0.46
CA HIS A 298 2.48 -12.71 0.42
C HIS A 298 2.54 -14.16 -0.05
N PHE A 299 3.15 -14.40 -1.21
CA PHE A 299 3.31 -15.75 -1.77
C PHE A 299 4.77 -16.01 -2.12
N ARG A 300 5.36 -16.99 -1.44
CA ARG A 300 6.73 -17.47 -1.60
C ARG A 300 6.69 -18.81 -2.33
N VAL A 301 7.25 -18.87 -3.53
CA VAL A 301 7.26 -20.11 -4.33
C VAL A 301 8.11 -21.20 -3.67
N ASP A 302 9.12 -20.80 -2.91
CA ASP A 302 10.00 -21.63 -2.09
C ASP A 302 9.37 -22.02 -0.73
N PHE A 303 8.30 -21.33 -0.31
CA PHE A 303 7.51 -21.65 0.89
C PHE A 303 6.01 -21.51 0.63
N PRO A 304 5.40 -22.40 -0.18
CA PRO A 304 4.06 -22.20 -0.75
C PRO A 304 2.90 -22.41 0.23
N ALA A 305 3.17 -22.93 1.42
CA ALA A 305 2.15 -23.20 2.44
C ALA A 305 2.16 -22.14 3.54
N GLU A 306 1.00 -21.92 4.17
CA GLU A 306 0.92 -21.20 5.44
C GLU A 306 1.64 -21.99 6.53
N ASN A 307 2.34 -21.28 7.42
CA ASN A 307 3.04 -21.85 8.55
C ASN A 307 2.64 -21.12 9.84
N PRO A 308 2.03 -21.80 10.83
CA PRO A 308 1.63 -21.19 12.10
C PRO A 308 2.77 -20.51 12.87
N ALA A 309 4.02 -20.89 12.64
CA ALA A 309 5.18 -20.24 13.25
C ALA A 309 5.36 -18.77 12.80
N TYR A 310 4.73 -18.38 11.69
CA TYR A 310 4.75 -17.03 11.13
C TYR A 310 3.42 -16.28 11.36
N ALA A 311 2.54 -16.81 12.24
CA ALA A 311 1.32 -16.15 12.65
C ALA A 311 1.63 -14.90 13.52
N GLY A 312 1.80 -13.77 12.84
CA GLY A 312 2.13 -12.49 13.44
C GLY A 312 2.50 -11.46 12.38
N HIS A 313 2.92 -10.29 12.86
CA HIS A 313 3.31 -9.14 12.06
C HIS A 313 4.83 -9.08 11.93
N VAL A 314 5.35 -8.84 10.74
CA VAL A 314 6.79 -8.60 10.56
C VAL A 314 7.07 -7.14 10.85
N VAL A 315 7.67 -6.85 11.99
CA VAL A 315 7.95 -5.49 12.46
C VAL A 315 9.41 -5.13 12.21
N LEU A 316 9.63 -3.96 11.61
CA LEU A 316 10.93 -3.39 11.33
C LEU A 316 11.11 -2.13 12.17
N ARG A 317 12.20 -2.10 12.93
CA ARG A 317 12.67 -0.92 13.64
C ARG A 317 14.05 -0.55 13.13
N ARG A 318 14.37 0.73 13.25
CA ARG A 318 15.68 1.24 12.85
C ARG A 318 16.79 0.53 13.62
N ASP A 319 17.86 0.19 12.91
CA ASP A 319 19.06 -0.45 13.46
C ASP A 319 18.82 -1.83 14.12
N ALA A 320 17.69 -2.47 13.82
CA ALA A 320 17.33 -3.81 14.26
C ALA A 320 16.98 -4.72 13.07
N ALA A 321 17.12 -6.04 13.27
CA ALA A 321 16.64 -7.01 12.29
C ALA A 321 15.10 -7.07 12.31
N PRO A 322 14.43 -7.43 11.20
CA PRO A 322 12.98 -7.65 11.21
C PRO A 322 12.59 -8.77 12.19
N GLU A 323 11.61 -8.49 13.03
CA GLU A 323 11.10 -9.42 14.04
C GLU A 323 9.66 -9.80 13.76
N LEU A 324 9.27 -11.01 14.17
CA LEU A 324 7.89 -11.44 14.09
C LEU A 324 7.22 -11.20 15.44
N GLU A 325 6.19 -10.36 15.45
CA GLU A 325 5.47 -9.97 16.67
C GLU A 325 4.01 -10.42 16.62
N PRO A 326 3.49 -11.07 17.68
CA PRO A 326 2.06 -11.26 17.83
C PRO A 326 1.42 -9.94 18.28
N TRP A 327 0.38 -9.50 17.58
CA TRP A 327 -0.46 -8.39 18.04
C TRP A 327 -1.77 -8.95 18.60
N ALA A 328 -2.29 -8.31 19.64
CA ALA A 328 -3.50 -8.71 20.36
C ALA A 328 -4.72 -7.88 19.94
#